data_AF-A0A3N5NPB2-F1
#
_entry.id   AF-A0A3N5NPB2-F1
#
_cell.length_a   1.000
_cell.length_b   1.000
_cell.length_c   1.000
_cell.angle_alpha   90.00
_cell.angle_beta   90.00
_cell.angle_gamma   90.00
#
_symmetry.space_group_name_H-M   'P 1'
#
loop_
_entity.id
_entity.type
_entity.pdbx_description
1 polymer ?
#
loop_
_entity_poly.entity_id
_entity_poly.type
_entity_poly.pdbx_seq_one_letter_code
_entity_poly.pdbx_strand_id
1 'polypeptide(L)'
;MHVRQAAAIGVIVFVPGQAQAAAAPAYPHKPLRLVVAAATGGTPDIVARILAPKLNEQLGQPVIVDNRPGATGNIGAEVVARATPDGYTTLIA
;
A
#
# COMPACT_ATOMS: atom_id res chain seq x y z
N MET A 1 -18.42 44.07 54.27
CA MET A 1 -18.71 44.41 52.85
C MET A 1 -17.69 45.47 52.46
N HIS A 2 -16.65 45.25 51.66
CA HIS A 2 -16.66 44.81 50.26
C HIS A 2 -15.29 44.20 49.88
N VAL A 3 -15.30 42.98 49.34
CA VAL A 3 -14.13 42.28 48.80
C VAL A 3 -13.84 42.85 47.40
N ARG A 4 -12.62 43.35 47.17
CA ARG A 4 -12.17 43.80 45.84
C ARG A 4 -11.53 42.60 45.14
N GLN A 5 -12.29 41.91 44.29
CA GLN A 5 -11.76 40.86 43.43
C GLN A 5 -10.90 41.50 42.33
N ALA A 6 -9.57 41.33 42.41
CA ALA A 6 -8.67 41.61 41.31
C ALA A 6 -8.72 40.42 40.34
N ALA A 7 -9.34 40.63 39.19
CA ALA A 7 -9.37 39.66 38.10
C ALA A 7 -7.94 39.49 37.53
N ALA A 8 -7.32 38.35 37.81
CA ALA A 8 -6.09 37.94 37.17
C ALA A 8 -6.40 37.50 35.73
N ILE A 9 -5.95 38.29 34.75
CA ILE A 9 -6.01 37.95 33.34
C ILE A 9 -5.00 36.82 33.11
N GLY A 10 -5.50 35.58 33.02
CA GLY A 10 -4.69 34.42 32.68
C GLY A 10 -4.21 34.52 31.23
N VAL A 11 -2.91 34.68 31.03
CA VAL A 11 -2.28 34.57 29.71
C VAL A 11 -2.37 33.11 29.27
N ILE A 12 -3.25 32.82 28.30
CA ILE A 12 -3.26 31.54 27.59
C ILE A 12 -2.04 31.56 26.65
N VAL A 13 -0.98 30.87 27.06
CA VAL A 13 0.16 30.60 26.18
C VAL A 13 -0.31 29.58 25.14
N PHE A 14 -0.53 30.06 23.92
CA PHE A 14 -0.82 29.21 22.77
C PHE A 14 0.48 28.50 22.39
N VAL A 15 0.69 27.28 22.88
CA VAL A 15 1.79 26.42 22.41
C VAL A 15 1.43 26.01 20.99
N PRO A 16 2.20 26.42 19.96
CA PRO A 16 1.97 25.92 18.61
C PRO A 16 2.22 24.41 18.64
N GLY A 17 1.14 23.64 18.47
CA GLY A 17 1.22 22.19 18.37
C GLY A 17 2.15 21.84 17.22
N GLN A 18 3.28 21.20 17.53
CA GLN A 18 4.16 20.67 16.50
C GLN A 18 3.36 19.65 15.71
N ALA A 19 3.07 19.96 14.45
CA ALA A 19 2.50 18.99 13.53
C ALA A 19 3.56 17.91 13.31
N GLN A 20 3.42 16.77 14.00
CA GLN A 20 4.17 15.56 13.65
C GLN A 20 3.77 15.21 12.21
N ALA A 21 4.66 15.48 11.26
CA ALA A 21 4.54 14.93 9.93
C ALA A 21 4.62 13.40 10.06
N ALA A 22 3.47 12.72 9.93
CA ALA A 22 3.45 11.27 9.87
C ALA A 22 4.20 10.84 8.62
N ALA A 23 5.41 10.30 8.80
CA ALA A 23 6.18 9.73 7.69
C ALA A 23 5.35 8.62 7.05
N ALA A 24 5.23 8.66 5.72
CA ALA A 24 4.57 7.58 5.00
C ALA A 24 5.30 6.26 5.32
N PRO A 25 4.57 5.18 5.66
CA PRO A 25 5.20 3.90 5.95
C PRO A 25 6.04 3.42 4.76
N ALA A 26 7.28 2.99 5.03
CA ALA A 26 8.19 2.52 4.00
C ALA A 26 7.53 1.39 3.19
N TYR A 27 7.75 1.40 1.88
CA TYR A 27 7.29 0.34 1.01
C TYR A 27 8.14 -0.93 1.24
N PRO A 28 7.55 -2.14 1.25
CA PRO A 28 6.13 -2.45 1.22
C PRO A 28 5.52 -2.65 2.63
N HIS A 29 4.32 -2.13 2.85
CA HIS A 29 3.61 -2.20 4.14
C HIS A 29 2.26 -2.95 4.07
N LYS A 30 1.91 -3.50 2.91
CA LYS A 30 0.73 -4.34 2.68
C LYS A 30 1.06 -5.43 1.66
N PRO A 31 0.24 -6.48 1.53
CA PRO A 31 0.45 -7.51 0.51
C PRO A 31 0.52 -6.94 -0.91
N LEU A 32 1.39 -7.51 -1.73
CA LEU A 32 1.50 -7.24 -3.15
C LEU A 32 0.60 -8.21 -3.93
N ARG A 33 0.11 -7.78 -5.08
CA ARG A 33 -0.69 -8.56 -6.02
C ARG A 33 0.08 -8.71 -7.32
N LEU A 34 0.41 -9.94 -7.67
CA LEU A 34 1.05 -10.33 -8.91
C LEU A 34 -0.02 -10.88 -9.86
N VAL A 35 -0.43 -10.07 -10.84
CA VAL A 35 -1.45 -10.44 -11.82
C VAL A 35 -0.80 -11.25 -12.93
N VAL A 36 -1.28 -12.49 -13.13
CA VAL A 36 -0.81 -13.40 -14.18
C VAL A 36 -1.78 -13.34 -15.35
N ALA A 37 -1.35 -12.81 -16.49
CA ALA A 37 -2.17 -12.67 -17.70
C ALA A 37 -2.19 -13.93 -18.58
N ALA A 38 -2.08 -15.10 -17.95
CA ALA A 38 -2.06 -16.41 -18.60
C ALA A 38 -2.93 -17.42 -17.83
N ALA A 39 -3.25 -18.53 -18.47
CA ALA A 39 -3.99 -19.62 -17.84
C ALA A 39 -3.21 -20.21 -16.66
N THR A 40 -3.94 -20.63 -15.62
CA THR A 40 -3.36 -21.35 -14.46
C THR A 40 -2.67 -22.62 -14.95
N GLY A 41 -1.48 -22.91 -14.41
CA GLY A 41 -0.63 -24.02 -14.86
C GLY A 41 0.17 -23.76 -16.14
N GLY A 42 -0.02 -22.62 -16.81
CA GLY A 42 0.86 -22.18 -17.90
C GLY A 42 2.22 -21.69 -17.40
N THR A 43 3.19 -21.51 -18.30
CA THR A 43 4.55 -21.05 -17.96
C THR A 43 4.56 -19.77 -17.09
N PRO A 44 3.77 -18.71 -17.39
CA PRO A 44 3.76 -17.51 -16.55
C PRO A 44 3.22 -17.76 -15.12
N ASP A 45 2.24 -18.64 -14.96
CA ASP A 45 1.72 -19.02 -13.63
C ASP A 45 2.74 -19.84 -12.84
N ILE A 46 3.44 -20.78 -13.49
CA ILE A 46 4.51 -21.56 -12.87
C ILE A 46 5.62 -20.62 -12.38
N VAL A 47 6.07 -19.70 -13.23
CA VAL A 47 7.10 -18.71 -12.86
C VAL A 47 6.62 -17.84 -11.69
N ALA A 48 5.37 -17.35 -11.73
CA ALA A 48 4.79 -16.55 -10.65
C ALA A 48 4.80 -17.30 -9.30
N ARG A 49 4.45 -18.58 -9.30
CA ARG A 49 4.43 -19.42 -8.08
C ARG A 49 5.81 -19.74 -7.54
N ILE A 50 6.83 -19.76 -8.40
CA ILE A 50 8.24 -19.90 -7.97
C ILE A 50 8.75 -18.57 -7.39
N LEU A 51 8.37 -17.44 -7.99
CA LEU A 51 8.81 -16.11 -7.56
C LEU A 51 8.14 -15.64 -6.27
N ALA A 52 6.83 -15.86 -6.13
CA ALA A 52 6.05 -15.40 -4.98
C ALA A 52 6.69 -15.70 -3.60
N PRO A 53 7.09 -16.94 -3.26
CA PRO A 53 7.71 -17.21 -1.96
C PRO A 53 9.04 -16.47 -1.77
N LYS A 54 9.87 -16.38 -2.81
CA LYS A 54 11.16 -15.65 -2.74
C LYS A 54 10.94 -14.15 -2.55
N LEU A 55 9.94 -13.59 -3.23
CA LEU A 55 9.56 -12.20 -3.06
C LEU A 55 8.97 -11.95 -1.66
N ASN A 56 8.20 -12.90 -1.10
CA ASN A 56 7.71 -12.80 0.28
C ASN A 56 8.87 -12.69 1.26
N GLU A 57 9.89 -13.55 1.10
CA GLU A 57 11.09 -13.55 1.94
C GLU A 57 11.88 -12.24 1.84
N GLN A 58 12.04 -11.71 0.63
CA GLN A 58 12.80 -10.48 0.40
C GLN A 58 12.06 -9.21 0.82
N LEU A 59 10.75 -9.17 0.61
CA LEU A 59 9.92 -7.98 0.84
C LEU A 59 9.29 -7.96 2.24
N GLY A 60 9.27 -9.10 2.94
CA GLY A 60 8.61 -9.23 4.24
C GLY A 60 7.09 -9.07 4.18
N GLN A 61 6.51 -9.09 2.98
CA GLN A 61 5.07 -8.95 2.74
C GLN A 61 4.57 -10.07 1.83
N PRO A 62 3.33 -10.56 2.03
CA PRO A 62 2.76 -11.57 1.15
C PRO A 62 2.60 -11.05 -0.29
N VAL A 63 2.94 -11.90 -1.26
CA VAL A 63 2.75 -11.71 -2.70
C VAL A 63 1.68 -12.69 -3.14
N ILE A 64 0.54 -12.13 -3.54
CA ILE A 64 -0.66 -12.86 -3.92
C ILE A 64 -0.70 -13.00 -5.44
N VAL A 65 -0.65 -14.23 -5.92
CA VAL A 65 -0.77 -14.56 -7.34
C VAL A 65 -2.24 -14.54 -7.74
N ASP A 66 -2.62 -13.68 -8.69
CA ASP A 66 -3.99 -13.53 -9.20
C ASP A 66 -4.04 -13.81 -10.71
N ASN A 67 -4.57 -14.97 -11.09
CA ASN A 67 -4.67 -15.36 -12.49
C ASN A 67 -5.85 -14.65 -13.19
N ARG A 68 -5.54 -13.83 -14.20
CA ARG A 68 -6.50 -13.08 -15.04
C ARG A 68 -6.26 -13.40 -16.52
N PRO A 69 -6.54 -14.63 -16.96
CA PRO A 69 -6.40 -15.01 -18.37
C PRO A 69 -7.45 -14.35 -19.26
N GLY A 70 -7.16 -14.30 -20.57
CA GLY A 70 -8.11 -13.93 -21.62
C GLY A 70 -7.64 -12.78 -22.50
N ALA A 71 -8.25 -12.66 -23.68
CA ALA A 71 -7.91 -11.68 -24.72
C ALA A 71 -6.40 -11.55 -24.97
N THR A 72 -5.68 -12.68 -25.07
CA THR A 72 -4.21 -12.71 -25.28
C THR A 72 -3.44 -11.94 -24.19
N GLY A 73 -3.96 -11.92 -22.97
CA GLY A 73 -3.36 -11.24 -21.82
C GLY A 73 -3.84 -9.79 -21.62
N ASN A 74 -4.64 -9.24 -22.53
CA ASN A 74 -5.14 -7.87 -22.41
C ASN A 74 -6.01 -7.65 -21.17
N ILE A 75 -6.74 -8.67 -20.70
CA ILE A 75 -7.56 -8.56 -19.48
C ILE A 75 -6.66 -8.33 -18.25
N GLY A 76 -5.59 -9.11 -18.10
CA GLY A 76 -4.63 -8.93 -17.02
C GLY A 76 -3.91 -7.59 -17.12
N ALA A 77 -3.50 -7.20 -18.33
CA ALA A 77 -2.87 -5.90 -18.57
C ALA A 77 -3.79 -4.73 -18.20
N GLU A 78 -5.07 -4.79 -18.57
CA GLU A 78 -6.06 -3.75 -18.22
C GLU A 78 -6.26 -3.64 -16.71
N VAL A 79 -6.31 -4.78 -16.00
CA VAL A 79 -6.42 -4.79 -14.54
C VAL A 79 -5.25 -4.05 -13.88
N VAL A 80 -4.03 -4.29 -14.34
CA VAL A 80 -2.83 -3.61 -13.82
C VAL A 80 -2.79 -2.15 -14.24
N ALA A 81 -3.18 -1.84 -15.49
CA ALA A 81 -3.22 -0.47 -16.01
C ALA A 81 -4.23 0.43 -15.27
N ARG A 82 -5.32 -0.16 -14.73
CA ARG A 82 -6.32 0.55 -13.92
C ARG A 82 -6.01 0.55 -12.43
N ALA A 83 -4.99 -0.17 -11.98
CA ALA A 83 -4.63 -0.22 -10.57
C ALA A 83 -4.06 1.14 -10.10
N THR A 84 -4.16 1.40 -8.80
CA THR A 84 -3.45 2.53 -8.20
C THR A 84 -1.94 2.38 -8.49
N PRO A 85 -1.24 3.42 -8.98
CA PRO A 85 0.18 3.36 -9.31
C PRO A 85 1.05 3.43 -8.04
N ASP A 86 0.77 2.58 -7.05
CA ASP A 86 1.43 2.51 -5.74
C ASP A 86 2.46 1.38 -5.65
N GLY A 87 2.67 0.63 -6.75
CA GLY A 87 3.64 -0.47 -6.83
C GLY A 87 3.18 -1.77 -6.19
N TYR A 88 1.93 -1.88 -5.72
CA TYR A 88 1.42 -3.13 -5.12
C TYR A 88 0.70 -4.03 -6.11
N THR A 89 0.45 -3.59 -7.34
CA THR A 89 -0.14 -4.43 -8.39
C THR A 89 0.80 -4.47 -9.59
N THR A 90 1.32 -5.65 -9.91
CA THR A 90 2.27 -5.85 -11.02
C THR A 90 1.78 -6.94 -11.97
N LEU A 91 2.34 -6.97 -13.19
CA LEU A 91 1.93 -7.88 -14.27
C LEU A 91 3.03 -8.92 -14.54
N ILE A 92 2.63 -10.16 -14.79
CA ILE A 92 3.43 -11.20 -15.45
C ILE A 92 2.60 -11.81 -16.59
N ALA A 93 3.18 -11.90 -17.77
CA ALA A 93 2.51 -12.34 -19.01
C ALA A 93 3.45 -13.22 -19.84
#